data_AF-A0A940TXJ3-F1
#
_entry.id   AF-A0A940TXJ3-F1
#
_cell.length_a   1.000
_cell.length_b   1.000
_cell.length_c   1.000
_cell.angle_alpha   90.00
_cell.angle_beta   90.00
_cell.angle_gamma   90.00
#
_symmetry.space_group_name_H-M   'P 1'
#
loop_
_entity.id
_entity.type
_entity.pdbx_description
1 polymer ?
#
loop_
_entity_poly.entity_id
_entity_poly.type
_entity_poly.pdbx_seq_one_letter_code
_entity_poly.pdbx_strand_id
1 'polypeptide(L)'
;GEQAVQIVLEIAQRHKAQLISKSKTMIGEEIEINHALEAAGMQVVETDLGEYIVQLRHEPPAHIITPAVHLSRADVGRTFQEKLGVPYTDDIPTLTAIARRVLRQTFLNSDIGISGVNFGVAESGTLCLLTNEGNGRMVTTLPPVHIALMGIERLVPTLEDLALMLELLPRSATGQKLTVYTSLMNSPRRPGEPDGPLERHLVLVDNGRSAMRRSPLAEALYCIRCGACLNACPVFRELGGHAYVGATGKTTPYPGPIGSVISAGLFGEPEFSVLARATSLCGACQEACPVDIDLPKLLLRVRAGLVQPEYELGTLTVRHGSHIPWYEGWGLRLFTWLATSPTRFRFAQRSLGVVGRVLAPKSAWLRLPAASGWGLSRDLIKPPVRPLRDWMAQQGRLTQQEATAPTTRVEAASPSSDIVPQPHKANIPADQLLARFVQELTALGGQVTACSSVPQLAIQIADLLRSHDIDTLLSWESGEMPAGLLAELQAHDIQLRFAADPQIRAGLTGALAAVAESGTLVLPAGPGRLQVASLLPEVHIAVLRTADILPTLADVLRLDTIRQASVTTLITGPSRTADIEMTLTIGVHGPGEVHVFCLDSEE
;
A
#
# COMPACT_ATOMS: atom_id res chain seq x y z
N GLY A 1 3.88 -4.99 -21.33
CA GLY A 1 5.15 -4.87 -20.62
C GLY A 1 6.20 -4.29 -21.52
N GLU A 2 6.60 -5.03 -22.55
CA GLU A 2 7.73 -4.70 -23.46
C GLU A 2 7.69 -3.26 -24.01
N GLN A 3 6.54 -2.79 -24.50
CA GLN A 3 6.40 -1.41 -24.98
C GLN A 3 6.71 -0.36 -23.90
N ALA A 4 6.30 -0.60 -22.66
CA ALA A 4 6.58 0.30 -21.55
C ALA A 4 8.09 0.33 -21.24
N VAL A 5 8.74 -0.84 -21.22
CA VAL A 5 10.19 -0.96 -21.04
C VAL A 5 10.94 -0.19 -22.12
N GLN A 6 10.53 -0.35 -23.38
CA GLN A 6 11.14 0.33 -24.51
C GLN A 6 11.02 1.87 -24.40
N ILE A 7 9.83 2.38 -24.03
CA ILE A 7 9.62 3.81 -23.80
C ILE A 7 10.54 4.34 -22.72
N VAL A 8 10.66 3.63 -21.59
CA VAL A 8 11.54 4.03 -20.48
C VAL A 8 13.00 4.04 -20.91
N LEU A 9 13.45 3.02 -21.64
CA LEU A 9 14.82 2.94 -22.18
C LEU A 9 15.11 4.11 -23.13
N GLU A 10 14.18 4.45 -24.03
CA GLU A 10 14.33 5.56 -24.96
C GLU A 10 14.45 6.92 -24.26
N ILE A 11 13.64 7.14 -23.20
CA ILE A 11 13.76 8.33 -22.36
C ILE A 11 15.14 8.34 -21.69
N ALA A 12 15.53 7.25 -21.05
CA ALA A 12 16.80 7.18 -20.32
C ALA A 12 18.03 7.41 -21.22
N GLN A 13 18.03 6.82 -22.43
CA GLN A 13 19.08 7.02 -23.43
C GLN A 13 19.11 8.45 -23.97
N ARG A 14 17.95 9.08 -24.19
CA ARG A 14 17.85 10.47 -24.64
C ARG A 14 18.51 11.44 -23.65
N HIS A 15 18.32 11.19 -22.36
CA HIS A 15 18.94 11.97 -21.29
C HIS A 15 20.35 11.51 -20.94
N LYS A 16 20.88 10.47 -21.61
CA LYS A 16 22.19 9.87 -21.33
C LYS A 16 22.35 9.50 -19.85
N ALA A 17 21.27 9.02 -19.24
CA ALA A 17 21.24 8.68 -17.83
C ALA A 17 22.31 7.63 -17.51
N GLN A 18 23.02 7.84 -16.40
CA GLN A 18 23.95 6.87 -15.82
C GLN A 18 23.39 6.32 -14.53
N LEU A 19 22.76 7.17 -13.71
CA LEU A 19 22.20 6.81 -12.42
C LEU A 19 20.70 7.07 -12.38
N ILE A 20 19.95 6.03 -12.02
CA ILE A 20 18.49 6.07 -11.90
C ILE A 20 18.12 5.70 -10.47
N SER A 21 17.44 6.61 -9.78
CA SER A 21 16.81 6.31 -8.49
C SER A 21 15.39 5.83 -8.73
N LYS A 22 15.03 4.70 -8.13
CA LYS A 22 13.69 4.13 -8.23
C LYS A 22 13.06 4.07 -6.84
N SER A 23 11.86 4.63 -6.73
CA SER A 23 10.99 4.34 -5.58
C SER A 23 10.28 3.02 -5.84
N LYS A 24 9.86 2.36 -4.77
CA LYS A 24 9.06 1.15 -4.84
C LYS A 24 7.90 1.24 -5.84
N THR A 25 7.82 0.28 -6.76
CA THR A 25 6.74 0.20 -7.75
C THR A 25 6.51 -1.22 -8.23
N MET A 26 5.30 -1.73 -7.96
CA MET A 26 4.89 -3.06 -8.40
C MET A 26 4.86 -3.19 -9.93
N ILE A 27 4.58 -2.10 -10.66
CA ILE A 27 4.60 -2.09 -12.12
C ILE A 27 6.03 -2.25 -12.64
N GLY A 28 7.02 -1.69 -11.94
CA GLY A 28 8.43 -1.88 -12.28
C GLY A 28 8.86 -3.33 -12.16
N GLU A 29 8.47 -4.00 -11.06
CA GLU A 29 8.70 -5.45 -10.88
C GLU A 29 7.95 -6.28 -11.93
N GLU A 30 6.71 -5.92 -12.23
CA GLU A 30 5.87 -6.59 -13.23
C GLU A 30 6.46 -6.60 -14.64
N ILE A 31 7.17 -5.54 -15.02
CA ILE A 31 7.80 -5.43 -16.34
C ILE A 31 9.32 -5.65 -16.29
N GLU A 32 9.86 -6.03 -15.11
CA GLU A 32 11.28 -6.27 -14.87
C GLU A 32 12.18 -5.10 -15.29
N ILE A 33 11.74 -3.85 -15.02
CA ILE A 33 12.37 -2.65 -15.56
C ILE A 33 13.83 -2.48 -15.14
N ASN A 34 14.19 -2.91 -13.92
CA ASN A 34 15.55 -2.80 -13.39
C ASN A 34 16.51 -3.60 -14.26
N HIS A 35 16.20 -4.86 -14.54
CA HIS A 35 17.03 -5.73 -15.38
C HIS A 35 17.22 -5.14 -16.79
N ALA A 36 16.18 -4.56 -17.37
CA ALA A 36 16.26 -3.96 -18.70
C ALA A 36 17.17 -2.73 -18.73
N LEU A 37 17.07 -1.86 -17.71
CA LEU A 37 17.91 -0.67 -17.57
C LEU A 37 19.37 -1.03 -17.27
N GLU A 38 19.60 -2.00 -16.38
CA GLU A 38 20.93 -2.52 -16.05
C GLU A 38 21.60 -3.19 -17.25
N ALA A 39 20.85 -3.97 -18.04
CA ALA A 39 21.34 -4.56 -19.29
C ALA A 39 21.72 -3.49 -20.34
N ALA A 40 21.12 -2.31 -20.27
CA ALA A 40 21.47 -1.15 -21.08
C ALA A 40 22.64 -0.32 -20.50
N GLY A 41 23.27 -0.77 -19.41
CA GLY A 41 24.46 -0.17 -18.82
C GLY A 41 24.19 0.96 -17.82
N MET A 42 22.94 1.13 -17.37
CA MET A 42 22.56 2.12 -16.37
C MET A 42 22.58 1.53 -14.97
N GLN A 43 22.97 2.33 -13.97
CA GLN A 43 22.87 1.94 -12.57
C GLN A 43 21.47 2.28 -12.06
N VAL A 44 20.71 1.28 -11.64
CA VAL A 44 19.39 1.47 -11.00
C VAL A 44 19.49 1.16 -9.52
N VAL A 45 19.06 2.08 -8.69
CA VAL A 45 19.11 1.94 -7.23
C VAL A 45 17.70 2.07 -6.67
N GLU A 46 17.23 1.02 -6.00
CA GLU A 46 16.02 1.09 -5.17
C GLU A 46 16.28 1.97 -3.96
N THR A 47 15.29 2.80 -3.65
CA THR A 47 15.42 3.83 -2.61
C THR A 47 14.49 3.64 -1.43
N ASP A 48 13.56 2.69 -1.53
CA ASP A 48 12.81 2.18 -0.38
C ASP A 48 13.73 1.26 0.42
N LEU A 49 13.78 1.38 1.74
CA LEU A 49 14.75 0.65 2.55
C LEU A 49 14.58 -0.87 2.38
N GLY A 50 13.35 -1.35 2.45
CA GLY A 50 13.03 -2.76 2.21
C GLY A 50 13.42 -3.23 0.82
N GLU A 51 13.06 -2.50 -0.24
CA GLU A 51 13.44 -2.86 -1.63
C GLU A 51 14.96 -2.82 -1.82
N TYR A 52 15.65 -1.84 -1.24
CA TYR A 52 17.10 -1.73 -1.34
C TYR A 52 17.81 -2.92 -0.68
N ILE A 53 17.35 -3.36 0.49
CA ILE A 53 17.90 -4.54 1.17
C ILE A 53 17.77 -5.79 0.30
N VAL A 54 16.60 -6.04 -0.30
CA VAL A 54 16.41 -7.22 -1.16
C VAL A 54 17.14 -7.08 -2.50
N GLN A 55 17.28 -5.87 -3.04
CA GLN A 55 18.09 -5.58 -4.22
C GLN A 55 19.57 -5.96 -3.99
N LEU A 56 20.17 -5.56 -2.86
CA LEU A 56 21.55 -5.93 -2.49
C LEU A 56 21.77 -7.45 -2.38
N ARG A 57 20.69 -8.19 -2.10
CA ARG A 57 20.68 -9.64 -1.97
C ARG A 57 20.29 -10.36 -3.26
N HIS A 58 19.88 -9.63 -4.29
CA HIS A 58 19.31 -10.18 -5.54
C HIS A 58 18.11 -11.11 -5.27
N GLU A 59 17.26 -10.71 -4.33
CA GLU A 59 16.04 -11.43 -3.95
C GLU A 59 14.80 -10.62 -4.41
N PRO A 60 13.71 -11.28 -4.82
CA PRO A 60 12.44 -10.59 -5.06
C PRO A 60 11.82 -10.13 -3.72
N PRO A 61 10.93 -9.13 -3.72
CA PRO A 61 10.22 -8.71 -2.52
C PRO A 61 9.28 -9.82 -1.99
N ALA A 62 9.29 -10.06 -0.68
CA ALA A 62 8.43 -11.06 -0.05
C ALA A 62 7.01 -10.55 0.26
N HIS A 63 6.80 -9.23 0.32
CA HIS A 63 5.50 -8.63 0.62
C HIS A 63 5.31 -7.28 -0.09
N ILE A 64 4.06 -6.98 -0.46
CA ILE A 64 3.72 -5.78 -1.24
C ILE A 64 3.98 -4.48 -0.46
N ILE A 65 3.91 -4.50 0.87
CA ILE A 65 4.17 -3.31 1.71
C ILE A 65 5.57 -3.35 2.35
N THR A 66 6.06 -4.53 2.74
CA THR A 66 7.27 -4.73 3.56
C THR A 66 8.21 -5.74 2.89
N PRO A 67 8.97 -5.33 1.87
CA PRO A 67 9.70 -6.23 0.97
C PRO A 67 10.63 -7.23 1.67
N ALA A 68 11.31 -6.76 2.71
CA ALA A 68 12.34 -7.49 3.46
C ALA A 68 11.81 -8.21 4.72
N VAL A 69 10.50 -8.42 4.85
CA VAL A 69 9.87 -8.95 6.08
C VAL A 69 10.38 -10.34 6.51
N HIS A 70 10.98 -11.10 5.59
CA HIS A 70 11.57 -12.42 5.87
C HIS A 70 12.98 -12.34 6.49
N LEU A 71 13.57 -11.16 6.60
CA LEU A 71 14.94 -10.97 7.07
C LEU A 71 14.98 -10.49 8.52
N SER A 72 15.90 -11.05 9.30
CA SER A 72 16.21 -10.55 10.64
C SER A 72 17.14 -9.34 10.60
N ARG A 73 17.23 -8.59 11.70
CA ARG A 73 18.19 -7.47 11.81
C ARG A 73 19.65 -7.92 11.65
N ALA A 74 19.97 -9.15 12.06
CA ALA A 74 21.29 -9.73 11.86
C ALA A 74 21.58 -10.05 10.38
N ASP A 75 20.57 -10.47 9.62
CA ASP A 75 20.70 -10.68 8.16
C ASP A 75 20.94 -9.37 7.43
N VAL A 76 20.22 -8.31 7.81
CA VAL A 76 20.43 -6.96 7.27
C VAL A 76 21.82 -6.45 7.63
N GLY A 77 22.26 -6.61 8.88
CA GLY A 77 23.59 -6.22 9.33
C GLY A 77 24.72 -6.91 8.56
N ARG A 78 24.61 -8.21 8.32
CA ARG A 78 25.55 -8.96 7.46
C ARG A 78 25.53 -8.46 6.02
N THR A 79 24.33 -8.25 5.47
CA THR A 79 24.16 -7.74 4.10
C THR A 79 24.87 -6.40 3.93
N PHE A 80 24.69 -5.47 4.88
CA PHE A 80 25.35 -4.15 4.81
C PHE A 80 26.86 -4.26 4.99
N GLN A 81 27.35 -5.09 5.91
CA GLN A 81 28.78 -5.33 6.06
C GLN A 81 29.40 -5.83 4.76
N GLU A 82 28.82 -6.86 4.16
CA GLU A 82 29.34 -7.53 2.96
C GLU A 82 29.25 -6.65 1.71
N LYS A 83 28.12 -5.96 1.52
CA LYS A 83 27.82 -5.24 0.28
C LYS A 83 28.24 -3.77 0.30
N LEU A 84 28.28 -3.15 1.49
CA LEU A 84 28.59 -1.72 1.66
C LEU A 84 29.94 -1.49 2.34
N GLY A 85 30.62 -2.54 2.83
CA GLY A 85 31.94 -2.43 3.45
C GLY A 85 31.94 -1.68 4.79
N VAL A 86 30.82 -1.68 5.51
CA VAL A 86 30.68 -1.04 6.83
C VAL A 86 30.95 -2.03 7.97
N PRO A 87 31.31 -1.56 9.19
CA PRO A 87 31.37 -2.44 10.36
C PRO A 87 30.02 -3.12 10.61
N TYR A 88 30.06 -4.41 10.98
CA TYR A 88 28.86 -5.14 11.36
C TYR A 88 28.16 -4.47 12.54
N THR A 89 26.85 -4.36 12.44
CA THR A 89 25.96 -3.95 13.52
C THR A 89 24.59 -4.59 13.28
N ASP A 90 23.86 -4.91 14.35
CA ASP A 90 22.45 -5.30 14.30
C ASP A 90 21.56 -4.29 15.05
N ASP A 91 22.12 -3.12 15.38
CA ASP A 91 21.40 -1.98 15.92
C ASP A 91 20.64 -1.28 14.79
N ILE A 92 19.30 -1.30 14.88
CA ILE A 92 18.40 -0.83 13.82
C ILE A 92 18.57 0.68 13.55
N PRO A 93 18.66 1.57 14.55
CA PRO A 93 19.00 2.98 14.32
C PRO A 93 20.30 3.17 13.54
N THR A 94 21.36 2.42 13.88
CA THR A 94 22.63 2.48 13.15
C THR A 94 22.48 1.97 11.70
N LEU A 95 21.77 0.87 11.47
CA LEU A 95 21.51 0.33 10.13
C LEU A 95 20.77 1.33 9.25
N THR A 96 19.71 1.94 9.78
CA THR A 96 18.94 2.94 9.03
C THR A 96 19.74 4.21 8.76
N ALA A 97 20.60 4.65 9.68
CA ALA A 97 21.53 5.76 9.45
C ALA A 97 22.56 5.46 8.34
N ILE A 98 23.07 4.23 8.28
CA ILE A 98 23.93 3.76 7.19
C ILE A 98 23.20 3.83 5.85
N ALA A 99 21.97 3.29 5.78
CA ALA A 99 21.15 3.31 4.58
C ALA A 99 20.84 4.76 4.14
N ARG A 100 20.44 5.62 5.07
CA ARG A 100 20.24 7.07 4.83
C ARG A 100 21.47 7.68 4.19
N ARG A 101 22.66 7.47 4.75
CA ARG A 101 23.91 8.06 4.22
C ARG A 101 24.20 7.61 2.79
N VAL A 102 24.04 6.32 2.50
CA VAL A 102 24.33 5.75 1.17
C VAL A 102 23.31 6.21 0.13
N LEU A 103 22.02 6.09 0.43
CA LEU A 103 20.95 6.44 -0.52
C LEU A 103 20.85 7.95 -0.74
N ARG A 104 21.25 8.79 0.23
CA ARG A 104 21.23 10.25 0.07
C ARG A 104 22.03 10.75 -1.13
N GLN A 105 23.21 10.19 -1.34
CA GLN A 105 24.04 10.53 -2.51
C GLN A 105 23.40 10.04 -3.81
N THR A 106 22.66 8.95 -3.77
CA THR A 106 21.93 8.44 -4.93
C THR A 106 20.87 9.44 -5.37
N PHE A 107 20.03 9.94 -4.46
CA PHE A 107 18.98 10.89 -4.82
C PHE A 107 19.51 12.20 -5.41
N LEU A 108 20.63 12.72 -4.88
CA LEU A 108 21.21 13.99 -5.32
C LEU A 108 21.89 13.91 -6.68
N ASN A 109 22.43 12.75 -7.03
CA ASN A 109 23.21 12.55 -8.25
C ASN A 109 22.44 11.80 -9.34
N SER A 110 21.17 11.43 -9.10
CA SER A 110 20.37 10.68 -10.08
C SER A 110 19.95 11.57 -11.24
N ASP A 111 20.13 11.05 -12.46
CA ASP A 111 19.70 11.71 -13.69
C ASP A 111 18.18 11.57 -13.89
N ILE A 112 17.63 10.42 -13.45
CA ILE A 112 16.22 10.08 -13.59
C ILE A 112 15.68 9.50 -12.28
N GLY A 113 14.48 9.94 -11.91
CA GLY A 113 13.66 9.32 -10.88
C GLY A 113 12.55 8.47 -11.48
N ILE A 114 12.40 7.21 -11.04
CA ILE A 114 11.29 6.34 -11.45
C ILE A 114 10.39 6.07 -10.24
N SER A 115 9.09 6.33 -10.37
CA SER A 115 8.11 6.01 -9.32
C SER A 115 6.93 5.20 -9.83
N GLY A 116 6.21 4.58 -8.89
CA GLY A 116 4.85 4.11 -9.13
C GLY A 116 3.83 5.24 -9.02
N VAL A 117 2.56 4.89 -9.20
CA VAL A 117 1.40 5.74 -8.90
C VAL A 117 0.35 4.88 -8.17
N ASN A 118 -0.07 5.32 -6.98
CA ASN A 118 -1.13 4.64 -6.24
C ASN A 118 -2.49 4.89 -6.89
N PHE A 119 -2.78 6.15 -7.21
CA PHE A 119 -4.01 6.60 -7.86
C PHE A 119 -3.73 7.73 -8.85
N GLY A 120 -4.27 7.63 -10.06
CA GLY A 120 -4.41 8.72 -11.00
C GLY A 120 -5.83 9.28 -10.94
N VAL A 121 -5.97 10.60 -10.98
CA VAL A 121 -7.26 11.28 -10.90
C VAL A 121 -7.68 11.72 -12.31
N ALA A 122 -8.77 11.15 -12.81
CA ALA A 122 -9.16 11.32 -14.21
C ALA A 122 -9.58 12.76 -14.55
N GLU A 123 -10.27 13.46 -13.65
CA GLU A 123 -10.75 14.83 -13.93
C GLU A 123 -9.63 15.87 -14.07
N SER A 124 -8.48 15.66 -13.42
CA SER A 124 -7.40 16.65 -13.31
C SER A 124 -6.06 16.18 -13.87
N GLY A 125 -5.91 14.88 -14.16
CA GLY A 125 -4.63 14.29 -14.52
C GLY A 125 -3.64 14.21 -13.35
N THR A 126 -4.10 14.41 -12.10
CA THR A 126 -3.25 14.35 -10.90
C THR A 126 -2.73 12.93 -10.68
N LEU A 127 -1.44 12.79 -10.40
CA LEU A 127 -0.83 11.55 -9.95
C LEU A 127 -0.65 11.60 -8.43
N CYS A 128 -1.17 10.58 -7.73
CA CYS A 128 -1.06 10.46 -6.28
C CYS A 128 -0.07 9.36 -5.90
N LEU A 129 0.93 9.72 -5.11
CA LEU A 129 1.94 8.82 -4.55
C LEU A 129 1.88 8.89 -3.02
N LEU A 130 1.78 7.72 -2.37
CA LEU A 130 1.77 7.58 -0.91
C LEU A 130 3.05 6.91 -0.44
N THR A 131 3.73 7.51 0.54
CA THR A 131 4.91 6.92 1.17
C THR A 131 4.96 7.26 2.66
N ASN A 132 5.56 6.37 3.47
CA ASN A 132 5.85 6.66 4.89
C ASN A 132 7.27 7.20 5.10
N GLU A 133 8.12 6.96 4.11
CA GLU A 133 9.44 7.52 3.96
C GLU A 133 9.41 8.60 2.87
N GLY A 134 10.29 9.58 2.97
CA GLY A 134 10.42 10.64 1.97
C GLY A 134 11.24 10.24 0.74
N ASN A 135 11.71 8.99 0.64
CA ASN A 135 12.42 8.48 -0.56
C ASN A 135 11.58 8.69 -1.84
N GLY A 136 10.29 8.38 -1.81
CA GLY A 136 9.40 8.58 -2.96
C GLY A 136 9.35 10.05 -3.37
N ARG A 137 9.21 10.97 -2.41
CA ARG A 137 9.29 12.41 -2.67
C ARG A 137 10.64 12.82 -3.26
N MET A 138 11.75 12.30 -2.71
CA MET A 138 13.08 12.59 -3.23
C MET A 138 13.23 12.14 -4.69
N VAL A 139 12.76 10.95 -5.04
CA VAL A 139 12.75 10.41 -6.41
C VAL A 139 11.88 11.25 -7.35
N THR A 140 10.76 11.80 -6.87
CA THR A 140 9.85 12.61 -7.70
C THR A 140 10.22 14.10 -7.76
N THR A 141 11.13 14.58 -6.92
CA THR A 141 11.44 16.01 -6.76
C THR A 141 12.87 16.37 -7.15
N LEU A 142 13.88 15.55 -6.80
CA LEU A 142 15.29 15.89 -6.98
C LEU A 142 15.82 15.63 -8.40
N PRO A 143 15.56 14.46 -9.02
CA PRO A 143 16.03 14.21 -10.38
C PRO A 143 15.39 15.19 -11.38
N PRO A 144 16.14 15.65 -12.39
CA PRO A 144 15.61 16.58 -13.39
C PRO A 144 14.52 15.95 -14.27
N VAL A 145 14.50 14.61 -14.39
CA VAL A 145 13.49 13.87 -15.15
C VAL A 145 12.80 12.87 -14.23
N HIS A 146 11.47 12.88 -14.25
CA HIS A 146 10.64 11.92 -13.51
C HIS A 146 9.85 11.02 -14.47
N ILE A 147 9.90 9.71 -14.27
CA ILE A 147 9.09 8.73 -14.99
C ILE A 147 8.14 8.05 -13.99
N ALA A 148 6.85 8.25 -14.17
CA ALA A 148 5.80 7.59 -13.40
C ALA A 148 5.26 6.38 -14.17
N LEU A 149 5.28 5.20 -13.53
CA LEU A 149 4.70 3.97 -14.06
C LEU A 149 3.35 3.70 -13.39
N MET A 150 2.29 3.55 -14.19
CA MET A 150 0.94 3.36 -13.68
C MET A 150 0.18 2.30 -14.46
N GLY A 151 -0.41 1.33 -13.77
CA GLY A 151 -1.37 0.42 -14.38
C GLY A 151 -2.66 1.14 -14.75
N ILE A 152 -3.29 0.80 -15.88
CA ILE A 152 -4.51 1.48 -16.36
C ILE A 152 -5.73 1.34 -15.43
N GLU A 153 -5.67 0.44 -14.45
CA GLU A 153 -6.71 0.23 -13.44
C GLU A 153 -6.62 1.19 -12.25
N ARG A 154 -5.51 1.94 -12.13
CA ARG A 154 -5.21 2.81 -10.98
C ARG A 154 -5.90 4.17 -11.05
N LEU A 155 -7.15 4.23 -11.53
CA LEU A 155 -7.86 5.49 -11.75
C LEU A 155 -9.00 5.70 -10.76
N VAL A 156 -9.12 6.92 -10.25
CA VAL A 156 -10.31 7.45 -9.58
C VAL A 156 -10.91 8.59 -10.40
N PRO A 157 -12.23 8.79 -10.41
CA PRO A 157 -12.85 9.84 -11.22
C PRO A 157 -12.45 11.26 -10.77
N THR A 158 -12.59 11.56 -9.47
CA THR A 158 -12.42 12.91 -8.91
C THR A 158 -11.44 12.96 -7.73
N LEU A 159 -11.01 14.17 -7.34
CA LEU A 159 -10.25 14.39 -6.10
C LEU A 159 -11.07 14.05 -4.85
N GLU A 160 -12.40 14.11 -4.92
CA GLU A 160 -13.27 13.68 -3.82
C GLU A 160 -13.26 12.15 -3.67
N ASP A 161 -13.32 11.41 -4.77
CA ASP A 161 -13.13 9.96 -4.76
C ASP A 161 -11.73 9.56 -4.28
N LEU A 162 -10.71 10.39 -4.59
CA LEU A 162 -9.37 10.20 -4.05
C LEU A 162 -9.36 10.31 -2.52
N ALA A 163 -10.11 11.25 -1.93
CA ALA A 163 -10.20 11.39 -0.47
C ALA A 163 -10.63 10.07 0.19
N LEU A 164 -11.66 9.42 -0.36
CA LEU A 164 -12.13 8.12 0.10
C LEU A 164 -11.05 7.04 -0.01
N MET A 165 -10.30 7.01 -1.12
CA MET A 165 -9.22 6.03 -1.29
C MET A 165 -8.05 6.27 -0.32
N LEU A 166 -7.71 7.54 -0.06
CA LEU A 166 -6.69 7.94 0.92
C LEU A 166 -7.10 7.62 2.36
N GLU A 167 -8.40 7.53 2.60
CA GLU A 167 -8.97 7.10 3.87
C GLU A 167 -8.97 5.57 4.06
N LEU A 168 -9.07 4.80 2.98
CA LEU A 168 -9.10 3.34 3.03
C LEU A 168 -7.69 2.73 3.04
N LEU A 169 -6.83 3.15 2.11
CA LEU A 169 -5.54 2.48 1.86
C LEU A 169 -4.64 2.46 3.11
N PRO A 170 -4.31 3.59 3.77
CA PRO A 170 -3.35 3.62 4.86
C PRO A 170 -3.87 2.88 6.10
N ARG A 171 -5.18 2.97 6.38
CA ARG A 171 -5.84 2.31 7.51
C ARG A 171 -5.77 0.79 7.37
N SER A 172 -6.02 0.26 6.16
CA SER A 172 -5.94 -1.19 5.91
C SER A 172 -4.51 -1.70 5.72
N ALA A 173 -3.57 -0.86 5.30
CA ALA A 173 -2.19 -1.28 5.04
C ALA A 173 -1.31 -1.22 6.30
N THR A 174 -1.35 -0.09 7.01
CA THR A 174 -0.42 0.23 8.11
C THR A 174 -1.13 0.65 9.40
N GLY A 175 -2.46 0.71 9.41
CA GLY A 175 -3.24 1.16 10.56
C GLY A 175 -3.22 2.68 10.78
N GLN A 176 -2.53 3.44 9.93
CA GLN A 176 -2.45 4.90 10.02
C GLN A 176 -3.68 5.55 9.40
N LYS A 177 -4.08 6.73 9.89
CA LYS A 177 -5.19 7.50 9.30
C LYS A 177 -4.85 8.01 7.90
N LEU A 178 -3.61 8.42 7.70
CA LEU A 178 -3.02 8.79 6.41
C LEU A 178 -1.54 8.37 6.44
N THR A 179 -0.91 8.13 5.29
CA THR A 179 0.55 7.92 5.22
C THR A 179 1.29 9.21 5.53
N VAL A 180 2.54 9.11 6.02
CA VAL A 180 3.35 10.28 6.39
C VAL A 180 3.45 11.29 5.25
N TYR A 181 3.60 10.82 4.02
CA TYR A 181 3.62 11.66 2.83
C TYR A 181 2.55 11.21 1.84
N THR A 182 1.76 12.18 1.36
CA THR A 182 0.90 12.01 0.18
C THR A 182 1.21 13.13 -0.82
N SER A 183 1.73 12.77 -1.99
CA SER A 183 2.17 13.70 -3.02
C SER A 183 1.19 13.71 -4.18
N LEU A 184 0.55 14.86 -4.43
CA LEU A 184 -0.39 15.11 -5.51
C LEU A 184 0.33 15.89 -6.62
N MET A 185 0.65 15.23 -7.72
CA MET A 185 1.49 15.77 -8.79
C MET A 185 0.64 16.09 -10.02
N ASN A 186 0.48 17.38 -10.36
CA ASN A 186 -0.34 17.85 -11.49
C ASN A 186 0.52 18.20 -12.71
N SER A 187 1.71 18.78 -12.52
CA SER A 187 2.66 19.10 -13.61
C SER A 187 4.11 18.89 -13.15
N PRO A 188 5.10 18.78 -14.06
CA PRO A 188 6.50 19.03 -13.69
C PRO A 188 6.66 20.46 -13.15
N ARG A 189 7.87 20.79 -12.68
CA ARG A 189 8.23 22.09 -12.15
C ARG A 189 7.82 23.21 -13.11
N ARG A 190 7.19 24.25 -12.58
CA ARG A 190 6.75 25.44 -13.35
C ARG A 190 7.77 26.57 -13.26
N PRO A 191 7.72 27.55 -14.19
CA PRO A 191 8.54 28.74 -14.09
C PRO A 191 8.38 29.46 -12.74
N GLY A 192 9.50 29.82 -12.12
CA GLY A 192 9.54 30.49 -10.81
C GLY A 192 9.51 29.56 -9.60
N GLU A 193 9.12 28.29 -9.75
CA GLU A 193 9.29 27.30 -8.68
C GLU A 193 10.78 27.00 -8.50
N PRO A 194 11.29 26.86 -7.26
CA PRO A 194 12.74 26.74 -7.01
C PRO A 194 13.30 25.33 -7.26
N ASP A 195 12.50 24.28 -7.12
CA ASP A 195 12.89 22.88 -7.28
C ASP A 195 11.76 22.01 -7.88
N GLY A 196 12.09 20.76 -8.20
CA GLY A 196 11.20 19.81 -8.89
C GLY A 196 11.74 19.40 -10.28
N PRO A 197 11.18 18.31 -10.86
CA PRO A 197 11.63 17.79 -12.13
C PRO A 197 11.30 18.75 -13.27
N LEU A 198 12.24 18.94 -14.19
CA LEU A 198 12.07 19.74 -15.40
C LEU A 198 11.15 19.05 -16.41
N GLU A 199 11.19 17.72 -16.43
CA GLU A 199 10.40 16.88 -17.33
C GLU A 199 9.73 15.75 -16.55
N ARG A 200 8.48 15.43 -16.91
CA ARG A 200 7.78 14.28 -16.36
C ARG A 200 7.08 13.46 -17.44
N HIS A 201 7.27 12.15 -17.39
CA HIS A 201 6.59 11.17 -18.23
C HIS A 201 5.65 10.31 -17.40
N LEU A 202 4.45 10.06 -17.90
CA LEU A 202 3.54 9.05 -17.38
C LEU A 202 3.45 7.90 -18.38
N VAL A 203 3.85 6.70 -17.97
CA VAL A 203 3.74 5.48 -18.78
C VAL A 203 2.57 4.66 -18.25
N LEU A 204 1.48 4.61 -19.02
CA LEU A 204 0.31 3.80 -18.73
C LEU A 204 0.53 2.36 -19.19
N VAL A 205 0.36 1.41 -18.29
CA VAL A 205 0.67 -0.01 -18.51
C VAL A 205 -0.62 -0.83 -18.47
N ASP A 206 -1.04 -1.36 -19.62
CA ASP A 206 -2.15 -2.31 -19.71
C ASP A 206 -1.70 -3.70 -19.23
N ASN A 207 -0.75 -4.31 -19.94
CA ASN A 207 -0.16 -5.61 -19.60
C ASN A 207 -1.20 -6.69 -19.24
N GLY A 208 -2.32 -6.75 -19.98
CA GLY A 208 -3.38 -7.74 -19.79
C GLY A 208 -4.59 -7.24 -18.99
N ARG A 209 -4.52 -6.06 -18.37
CA ARG A 209 -5.61 -5.47 -17.58
C ARG A 209 -6.87 -5.24 -18.40
N SER A 210 -6.79 -4.80 -19.64
CA SER A 210 -7.96 -4.64 -20.52
C SER A 210 -8.67 -5.97 -20.80
N ALA A 211 -7.91 -7.06 -20.96
CA ALA A 211 -8.47 -8.39 -21.14
C ALA A 211 -9.09 -8.90 -19.84
N MET A 212 -8.38 -8.73 -18.71
CA MET A 212 -8.86 -9.10 -17.39
C MET A 212 -10.14 -8.35 -17.00
N ARG A 213 -10.27 -7.06 -17.37
CA ARG A 213 -11.48 -6.25 -17.17
C ARG A 213 -12.72 -6.83 -17.86
N ARG A 214 -12.53 -7.56 -18.96
CA ARG A 214 -13.61 -8.24 -19.70
C ARG A 214 -13.83 -9.69 -19.23
N SER A 215 -13.03 -10.17 -18.28
CA SER A 215 -13.09 -11.54 -17.78
C SER A 215 -13.94 -11.65 -16.50
N PRO A 216 -14.28 -12.87 -16.06
CA PRO A 216 -14.84 -13.10 -14.72
C PRO A 216 -13.94 -12.67 -13.56
N LEU A 217 -12.70 -12.24 -13.80
CA LEU A 217 -11.76 -11.76 -12.79
C LEU A 217 -11.69 -10.23 -12.68
N ALA A 218 -12.52 -9.48 -13.42
CA ALA A 218 -12.46 -8.01 -13.49
C ALA A 218 -12.41 -7.31 -12.13
N GLU A 219 -13.13 -7.85 -11.14
CA GLU A 219 -13.21 -7.32 -9.76
C GLU A 219 -11.84 -7.26 -9.06
N ALA A 220 -10.89 -8.13 -9.40
CA ALA A 220 -9.54 -8.05 -8.82
C ALA A 220 -8.77 -6.78 -9.23
N LEU A 221 -9.19 -6.10 -10.30
CA LEU A 221 -8.61 -4.81 -10.71
C LEU A 221 -8.95 -3.66 -9.74
N TYR A 222 -9.96 -3.83 -8.87
CA TYR A 222 -10.28 -2.85 -7.82
C TYR A 222 -9.24 -2.81 -6.69
N CYS A 223 -8.34 -3.80 -6.64
CA CYS A 223 -7.38 -3.92 -5.55
C CYS A 223 -6.52 -2.65 -5.43
N ILE A 224 -6.56 -1.97 -4.29
CA ILE A 224 -5.75 -0.78 -3.97
C ILE A 224 -4.35 -1.10 -3.42
N ARG A 225 -3.93 -2.38 -3.50
CA ARG A 225 -2.60 -2.87 -3.05
C ARG A 225 -2.28 -2.62 -1.58
N CYS A 226 -3.27 -2.60 -0.69
CA CYS A 226 -3.05 -2.38 0.74
C CYS A 226 -2.38 -3.57 1.48
N GLY A 227 -2.39 -4.78 0.91
CA GLY A 227 -1.80 -5.97 1.56
C GLY A 227 -2.66 -6.61 2.66
N ALA A 228 -3.82 -6.05 3.02
CA ALA A 228 -4.68 -6.59 4.09
C ALA A 228 -5.04 -8.09 3.89
N CYS A 229 -5.33 -8.48 2.65
CA CYS A 229 -5.62 -9.88 2.33
C CYS A 229 -4.43 -10.84 2.51
N LEU A 230 -3.18 -10.35 2.41
CA LEU A 230 -1.98 -11.14 2.68
C LEU A 230 -1.88 -11.40 4.19
N ASN A 231 -2.02 -10.34 5.00
CA ASN A 231 -1.94 -10.41 6.46
C ASN A 231 -3.05 -11.25 7.11
N ALA A 232 -4.25 -11.26 6.50
CA ALA A 232 -5.36 -12.09 6.96
C ALA A 232 -5.26 -13.56 6.51
N CYS A 233 -4.44 -13.87 5.50
CA CYS A 233 -4.37 -15.21 4.93
C CYS A 233 -3.52 -16.16 5.80
N PRO A 234 -4.08 -17.27 6.30
CA PRO A 234 -3.29 -18.23 7.09
C PRO A 234 -2.19 -18.88 6.25
N VAL A 235 -2.40 -19.10 4.96
CA VAL A 235 -1.38 -19.69 4.08
C VAL A 235 -0.21 -18.74 3.87
N PHE A 236 -0.49 -17.45 3.61
CA PHE A 236 0.57 -16.46 3.43
C PHE A 236 1.40 -16.27 4.70
N ARG A 237 0.76 -16.23 5.88
CA ARG A 237 1.46 -16.04 7.16
C ARG A 237 2.46 -17.17 7.48
N GLU A 238 2.17 -18.39 7.07
CA GLU A 238 3.04 -19.55 7.32
C GLU A 238 4.13 -19.72 6.26
N LEU A 239 3.86 -19.34 5.00
CA LEU A 239 4.77 -19.61 3.87
C LEU A 239 5.56 -18.39 3.38
N GLY A 240 5.07 -17.18 3.64
CA GLY A 240 5.62 -15.94 3.06
C GLY A 240 5.35 -15.78 1.56
N GLY A 241 5.80 -14.65 0.98
CA GLY A 241 5.55 -14.35 -0.43
C GLY A 241 6.42 -15.12 -1.42
N HIS A 242 7.63 -15.51 -1.04
CA HIS A 242 8.53 -16.28 -1.92
C HIS A 242 8.01 -17.67 -2.27
N ALA A 243 7.08 -18.21 -1.47
CA ALA A 243 6.42 -19.48 -1.77
C ALA A 243 5.39 -19.39 -2.91
N TYR A 244 5.01 -18.18 -3.33
CA TYR A 244 4.05 -17.96 -4.42
C TYR A 244 4.78 -18.00 -5.77
N VAL A 245 5.08 -19.20 -6.22
CA VAL A 245 5.69 -19.47 -7.53
C VAL A 245 4.71 -20.20 -8.46
N GLY A 246 4.82 -19.92 -9.76
CA GLY A 246 4.07 -20.59 -10.82
C GLY A 246 4.48 -22.05 -11.01
N ALA A 247 3.81 -22.73 -11.93
CA ALA A 247 4.01 -24.14 -12.23
C ALA A 247 5.45 -24.48 -12.68
N THR A 248 6.16 -23.53 -13.30
CA THR A 248 7.56 -23.69 -13.71
C THR A 248 8.57 -23.22 -12.66
N GLY A 249 8.09 -22.76 -11.49
CA GLY A 249 8.92 -22.11 -10.47
C GLY A 249 9.13 -20.61 -10.70
N LYS A 250 8.48 -20.03 -11.73
CA LYS A 250 8.54 -18.58 -11.98
C LYS A 250 7.90 -17.81 -10.83
N THR A 251 8.61 -16.86 -10.24
CA THR A 251 8.09 -15.97 -9.20
C THR A 251 7.05 -15.02 -9.79
N THR A 252 6.04 -14.67 -9.00
CA THR A 252 5.13 -13.58 -9.34
C THR A 252 5.46 -12.34 -8.50
N PRO A 253 5.40 -11.13 -9.09
CA PRO A 253 5.49 -9.89 -8.32
C PRO A 253 4.33 -9.73 -7.33
N TYR A 254 3.20 -10.43 -7.51
CA TYR A 254 2.04 -10.33 -6.66
C TYR A 254 1.84 -11.62 -5.83
N PRO A 255 2.20 -11.64 -4.54
CA PRO A 255 1.96 -12.79 -3.68
C PRO A 255 0.59 -12.75 -2.99
N GLY A 256 0.26 -13.82 -2.27
CA GLY A 256 -0.97 -13.92 -1.45
C GLY A 256 -2.25 -14.15 -2.26
N PRO A 257 -3.43 -14.10 -1.60
CA PRO A 257 -4.71 -14.43 -2.23
C PRO A 257 -5.04 -13.57 -3.47
N ILE A 258 -4.80 -12.27 -3.40
CA ILE A 258 -4.99 -11.37 -4.54
C ILE A 258 -3.98 -11.69 -5.67
N GLY A 259 -2.75 -12.03 -5.29
CA GLY A 259 -1.69 -12.45 -6.19
C GLY A 259 -2.05 -13.69 -6.99
N SER A 260 -2.63 -14.70 -6.34
CA SER A 260 -3.12 -15.93 -6.98
C SER A 260 -4.19 -15.67 -8.04
N VAL A 261 -4.94 -14.57 -7.93
CA VAL A 261 -5.95 -14.18 -8.94
C VAL A 261 -5.35 -13.33 -10.04
N ILE A 262 -4.61 -12.28 -9.68
CA ILE A 262 -4.07 -11.31 -10.63
C ILE A 262 -2.98 -11.94 -11.50
N SER A 263 -2.12 -12.80 -10.94
CA SER A 263 -1.05 -13.45 -11.70
C SER A 263 -1.63 -14.37 -12.80
N ALA A 264 -2.68 -15.13 -12.47
CA ALA A 264 -3.39 -15.93 -13.47
C ALA A 264 -4.04 -15.06 -14.56
N GLY A 265 -4.66 -13.94 -14.17
CA GLY A 265 -5.32 -13.01 -15.09
C GLY A 265 -4.39 -12.21 -16.00
N LEU A 266 -3.25 -11.74 -15.48
CA LEU A 266 -2.33 -10.85 -16.20
C LEU A 266 -1.20 -11.60 -16.91
N PHE A 267 -0.62 -12.62 -16.26
CA PHE A 267 0.60 -13.28 -16.76
C PHE A 267 0.35 -14.65 -17.38
N GLY A 268 -0.86 -15.17 -17.25
CA GLY A 268 -1.29 -16.39 -17.93
C GLY A 268 -1.76 -17.47 -16.97
N GLU A 269 -2.87 -18.08 -17.38
CA GLU A 269 -3.55 -19.15 -16.68
C GLU A 269 -2.67 -20.41 -16.50
N PRO A 270 -1.98 -20.94 -17.53
CA PRO A 270 -1.22 -22.20 -17.40
C PRO A 270 -0.08 -22.14 -16.37
N GLU A 271 0.53 -20.96 -16.22
CA GLU A 271 1.65 -20.77 -15.30
C GLU A 271 1.17 -20.56 -13.86
N PHE A 272 0.16 -19.71 -13.65
CA PHE A 272 -0.14 -19.19 -12.31
C PHE A 272 -1.44 -19.72 -11.69
N SER A 273 -2.28 -20.47 -12.41
CA SER A 273 -3.54 -20.97 -11.83
C SER A 273 -3.35 -21.97 -10.69
N VAL A 274 -2.18 -22.63 -10.63
CA VAL A 274 -1.78 -23.47 -9.49
C VAL A 274 -1.82 -22.71 -8.17
N LEU A 275 -1.52 -21.40 -8.18
CA LEU A 275 -1.54 -20.55 -6.99
C LEU A 275 -2.94 -20.40 -6.40
N ALA A 276 -3.99 -20.58 -7.20
CA ALA A 276 -5.36 -20.59 -6.68
C ALA A 276 -5.63 -21.80 -5.76
N ARG A 277 -4.73 -22.80 -5.72
CA ARG A 277 -4.79 -23.92 -4.77
C ARG A 277 -4.07 -23.65 -3.45
N ALA A 278 -3.20 -22.62 -3.39
CA ALA A 278 -2.51 -22.19 -2.18
C ALA A 278 -3.42 -21.35 -1.26
N THR A 279 -4.61 -21.87 -0.96
CA THR A 279 -5.63 -21.18 -0.15
C THR A 279 -6.66 -22.18 0.40
N SER A 280 -7.07 -21.96 1.65
CA SER A 280 -8.12 -22.72 2.33
C SER A 280 -9.53 -22.31 1.93
N LEU A 281 -9.69 -21.21 1.18
CA LEU A 281 -10.98 -20.58 0.87
C LEU A 281 -11.80 -20.23 2.12
N CYS A 282 -11.15 -19.90 3.23
CA CYS A 282 -11.83 -19.60 4.51
C CYS A 282 -12.61 -18.28 4.55
N GLY A 283 -12.46 -17.39 3.56
CA GLY A 283 -13.17 -16.11 3.52
C GLY A 283 -12.46 -14.93 4.21
N ALA A 284 -11.46 -15.17 5.05
CA ALA A 284 -10.79 -14.10 5.83
C ALA A 284 -10.23 -12.95 4.96
N CYS A 285 -9.75 -13.25 3.75
CA CYS A 285 -9.26 -12.24 2.81
C CYS A 285 -10.37 -11.32 2.24
N GLN A 286 -11.62 -11.80 2.17
CA GLN A 286 -12.77 -11.00 1.75
C GLN A 286 -13.21 -10.08 2.88
N GLU A 287 -13.31 -10.62 4.10
CA GLU A 287 -13.65 -9.84 5.31
C GLU A 287 -12.64 -8.71 5.58
N ALA A 288 -11.36 -8.94 5.28
CA ALA A 288 -10.31 -7.94 5.46
C ALA A 288 -10.19 -6.92 4.31
N CYS A 289 -10.88 -7.10 3.19
CA CYS A 289 -10.70 -6.27 2.01
C CYS A 289 -11.46 -4.94 2.14
N PRO A 290 -10.78 -3.77 2.11
CA PRO A 290 -11.46 -2.47 2.26
C PRO A 290 -12.28 -2.04 1.04
N VAL A 291 -12.18 -2.78 -0.07
CA VAL A 291 -12.87 -2.49 -1.34
C VAL A 291 -13.73 -3.68 -1.78
N ASP A 292 -14.14 -4.52 -0.82
CA ASP A 292 -15.14 -5.58 -0.96
C ASP A 292 -14.91 -6.61 -2.09
N ILE A 293 -13.64 -6.87 -2.43
CA ILE A 293 -13.31 -7.93 -3.41
C ILE A 293 -13.62 -9.31 -2.83
N ASP A 294 -14.49 -10.06 -3.49
CA ASP A 294 -14.81 -11.46 -3.19
C ASP A 294 -13.72 -12.40 -3.72
N LEU A 295 -12.55 -12.34 -3.05
CA LEU A 295 -11.40 -13.17 -3.38
C LEU A 295 -11.69 -14.67 -3.38
N PRO A 296 -12.45 -15.26 -2.43
CA PRO A 296 -12.81 -16.68 -2.48
C PRO A 296 -13.51 -17.08 -3.78
N LYS A 297 -14.47 -16.28 -4.25
CA LYS A 297 -15.16 -16.49 -5.52
C LYS A 297 -14.22 -16.35 -6.72
N LEU A 298 -13.34 -15.36 -6.72
CA LEU A 298 -12.36 -15.19 -7.80
C LEU A 298 -11.37 -16.36 -7.86
N LEU A 299 -10.91 -16.85 -6.72
CA LEU A 299 -10.04 -18.02 -6.62
C LEU A 299 -10.73 -19.28 -7.15
N LEU A 300 -12.03 -19.47 -6.86
CA LEU A 300 -12.82 -20.56 -7.42
C LEU A 300 -12.97 -20.43 -8.95
N ARG A 301 -13.13 -19.21 -9.49
CA ARG A 301 -13.13 -18.97 -10.93
C ARG A 301 -11.81 -19.37 -11.58
N VAL A 302 -10.67 -19.00 -10.98
CA VAL A 302 -9.35 -19.44 -11.45
C VAL A 302 -9.22 -20.96 -11.40
N ARG A 303 -9.63 -21.62 -10.31
CA ARG A 303 -9.64 -23.11 -10.21
C ARG A 303 -10.51 -23.77 -11.27
N ALA A 304 -11.59 -23.11 -11.69
CA ALA A 304 -12.48 -23.57 -12.75
C ALA A 304 -11.96 -23.27 -14.17
N GLY A 305 -10.83 -22.57 -14.32
CA GLY A 305 -10.28 -22.16 -15.61
C GLY A 305 -10.94 -20.91 -16.22
N LEU A 306 -11.74 -20.18 -15.44
CA LEU A 306 -12.51 -19.01 -15.89
C LEU A 306 -11.68 -17.72 -15.82
N VAL A 307 -10.57 -17.67 -16.57
CA VAL A 307 -9.58 -16.58 -16.50
C VAL A 307 -9.64 -15.63 -17.70
N GLN A 308 -10.05 -16.11 -18.88
CA GLN A 308 -10.14 -15.28 -20.09
C GLN A 308 -11.58 -14.87 -20.42
N PRO A 309 -11.79 -13.72 -21.09
CA PRO A 309 -13.11 -13.31 -21.57
C PRO A 309 -13.68 -14.29 -22.60
N GLU A 310 -14.86 -14.84 -22.33
CA GLU A 310 -15.69 -15.52 -23.33
C GLU A 310 -16.30 -14.46 -24.26
N TYR A 311 -15.80 -14.36 -25.48
CA TYR A 311 -16.50 -13.62 -26.54
C TYR A 311 -16.81 -14.56 -27.71
N GLU A 312 -17.70 -15.53 -27.45
CA GLU A 312 -18.48 -16.18 -28.49
C GLU A 312 -19.96 -16.17 -28.06
N LEU A 313 -20.83 -15.74 -28.99
CA LEU A 313 -22.24 -15.44 -28.80
C LEU A 313 -22.97 -16.49 -27.93
N GLY A 314 -23.61 -16.01 -26.86
CA GLY A 314 -24.87 -16.58 -26.33
C GLY A 314 -24.82 -17.96 -25.68
N THR A 315 -23.66 -18.61 -25.59
CA THR A 315 -23.51 -19.88 -24.87
C THR A 315 -22.22 -19.85 -24.06
N LEU A 316 -22.35 -19.92 -22.73
CA LEU A 316 -21.26 -20.26 -21.79
C LEU A 316 -20.66 -21.59 -22.22
N THR A 317 -19.68 -21.56 -23.11
CA THR A 317 -18.92 -22.73 -23.51
C THR A 317 -17.67 -22.75 -22.64
N VAL A 318 -17.83 -23.37 -21.46
CA VAL A 318 -16.70 -23.78 -20.62
C VAL A 318 -15.78 -24.62 -21.49
N ARG A 319 -14.72 -24.02 -22.04
CA ARG A 319 -13.62 -24.82 -22.62
C ARG A 319 -13.10 -25.69 -21.48
N HIS A 320 -12.99 -26.99 -21.77
CA HIS A 320 -12.48 -27.99 -20.83
C HIS A 320 -11.03 -27.66 -20.47
N GLY A 321 -10.85 -26.86 -19.43
CA GLY A 321 -9.59 -26.47 -18.82
C GLY A 321 -9.71 -26.40 -17.31
N SER A 322 -10.66 -27.14 -16.71
CA SER A 322 -10.65 -27.34 -15.28
C SER A 322 -9.35 -28.04 -14.93
N HIS A 323 -8.42 -27.35 -14.26
CA HIS A 323 -7.20 -27.96 -13.70
C HIS A 323 -7.50 -29.09 -12.71
N ILE A 324 -8.77 -29.28 -12.36
CA ILE A 324 -9.31 -30.38 -11.59
C ILE A 324 -8.97 -31.72 -12.28
N PRO A 325 -8.19 -32.60 -11.65
CA PRO A 325 -7.93 -33.94 -12.16
C PRO A 325 -9.23 -34.68 -12.49
N TRP A 326 -9.20 -35.55 -13.51
CA TRP A 326 -10.40 -36.24 -14.01
C TRP A 326 -11.18 -37.00 -12.91
N TYR A 327 -10.48 -37.56 -11.92
CA TYR A 327 -11.07 -38.29 -10.81
C TYR A 327 -11.80 -37.38 -9.81
N GLU A 328 -11.30 -36.16 -9.57
CA GLU A 328 -11.97 -35.15 -8.75
C GLU A 328 -13.22 -34.64 -9.46
N GLY A 329 -13.13 -34.38 -10.78
CA GLY A 329 -14.28 -34.00 -11.59
C GLY A 329 -15.39 -35.05 -11.56
N TRP A 330 -15.04 -36.33 -11.67
CA TRP A 330 -15.99 -37.43 -11.55
C TRP A 330 -16.58 -37.55 -10.14
N GLY A 331 -15.75 -37.45 -9.10
CA GLY A 331 -16.19 -37.50 -7.71
C GLY A 331 -17.17 -36.37 -7.35
N LEU A 332 -16.91 -35.15 -7.82
CA LEU A 332 -17.80 -34.00 -7.65
C LEU A 332 -19.14 -34.22 -8.37
N ARG A 333 -19.13 -34.71 -9.63
CA ARG A 333 -20.36 -35.03 -10.36
C ARG A 333 -21.19 -36.10 -9.63
N LEU A 334 -20.55 -37.13 -9.10
CA LEU A 334 -21.21 -38.16 -8.30
C LEU A 334 -21.79 -37.57 -7.01
N PHE A 335 -21.02 -36.74 -6.30
CA PHE A 335 -21.49 -36.07 -5.09
C PHE A 335 -22.69 -35.16 -5.38
N THR A 336 -22.64 -34.34 -6.43
CA THR A 336 -23.77 -33.50 -6.86
C THR A 336 -25.00 -34.33 -7.20
N TRP A 337 -24.83 -35.43 -7.94
CA TRP A 337 -25.93 -36.36 -8.22
C TRP A 337 -26.53 -36.94 -6.93
N LEU A 338 -25.71 -37.31 -5.94
CA LEU A 338 -26.20 -37.79 -4.64
C LEU A 338 -26.89 -36.69 -3.83
N ALA A 339 -26.27 -35.51 -3.70
CA ALA A 339 -26.69 -34.43 -2.81
C ALA A 339 -27.94 -33.67 -3.28
N THR A 340 -28.18 -33.62 -4.60
CA THR A 340 -29.35 -32.92 -5.19
C THR A 340 -30.68 -33.65 -5.00
N SER A 341 -30.69 -34.85 -4.41
CA SER A 341 -31.93 -35.57 -4.10
C SER A 341 -31.93 -36.09 -2.67
N PRO A 342 -32.98 -35.80 -1.89
CA PRO A 342 -33.09 -36.27 -0.51
C PRO A 342 -33.04 -37.81 -0.37
N THR A 343 -33.56 -38.56 -1.35
CA THR A 343 -33.59 -40.03 -1.30
C THR A 343 -32.22 -40.63 -1.61
N ARG A 344 -31.55 -40.15 -2.67
CA ARG A 344 -30.19 -40.56 -3.06
C ARG A 344 -29.19 -40.23 -1.95
N PHE A 345 -29.25 -39.02 -1.41
CA PHE A 345 -28.36 -38.60 -0.32
C PHE A 345 -28.56 -39.45 0.94
N ARG A 346 -29.81 -39.75 1.32
CA ARG A 346 -30.11 -40.59 2.49
C ARG A 346 -29.58 -42.01 2.32
N PHE A 347 -29.77 -42.60 1.15
CA PHE A 347 -29.23 -43.92 0.84
C PHE A 347 -27.71 -43.92 0.91
N ALA A 348 -27.05 -42.94 0.28
CA ALA A 348 -25.61 -42.80 0.34
C ALA A 348 -25.07 -42.68 1.77
N GLN A 349 -25.68 -41.86 2.63
CA GLN A 349 -25.27 -41.70 4.02
C GLN A 349 -25.35 -43.02 4.81
N ARG A 350 -26.44 -43.80 4.63
CA ARG A 350 -26.59 -45.11 5.28
C ARG A 350 -25.55 -46.11 4.78
N SER A 351 -25.35 -46.16 3.47
CA SER A 351 -24.33 -47.02 2.85
C SER A 351 -22.92 -46.68 3.31
N LEU A 352 -22.57 -45.38 3.39
CA LEU A 352 -21.29 -44.89 3.92
C LEU A 352 -21.07 -45.29 5.38
N GLY A 353 -22.10 -45.24 6.21
CA GLY A 353 -22.03 -45.70 7.61
C GLY A 353 -21.75 -47.20 7.74
N VAL A 354 -22.39 -48.03 6.92
CA VAL A 354 -22.15 -49.49 6.89
C VAL A 354 -20.75 -49.80 6.37
N VAL A 355 -20.34 -49.18 5.26
CA VAL A 355 -19.00 -49.34 4.68
C VAL A 355 -17.92 -48.89 5.65
N GLY A 356 -18.11 -47.76 6.33
CA GLY A 356 -17.20 -47.27 7.36
C GLY A 356 -17.02 -48.26 8.52
N ARG A 357 -18.11 -48.92 8.96
CA ARG A 357 -18.02 -49.97 10.00
C ARG A 357 -17.23 -51.19 9.53
N VAL A 358 -17.34 -51.58 8.27
CA VAL A 358 -16.60 -52.72 7.70
C VAL A 358 -15.11 -52.39 7.58
N LEU A 359 -14.77 -51.20 7.07
CA LEU A 359 -13.39 -50.78 6.84
C LEU A 359 -12.64 -50.42 8.14
N ALA A 360 -13.35 -49.93 9.16
CA ALA A 360 -12.79 -49.54 10.44
C ALA A 360 -13.65 -50.06 11.62
N PRO A 361 -13.67 -51.38 11.87
CA PRO A 361 -14.58 -51.99 12.85
C PRO A 361 -14.31 -51.54 14.28
N LYS A 362 -13.04 -51.39 14.65
CA LYS A 362 -12.59 -51.02 16.01
C LYS A 362 -12.04 -49.60 16.13
N SER A 363 -11.99 -48.84 15.05
CA SER A 363 -11.43 -47.47 15.03
C SER A 363 -12.53 -46.44 14.82
N ALA A 364 -12.43 -45.29 15.49
CA ALA A 364 -13.26 -44.12 15.18
C ALA A 364 -12.82 -43.41 13.88
N TRP A 365 -11.67 -43.80 13.34
CA TRP A 365 -11.01 -43.18 12.21
C TRP A 365 -10.87 -44.14 11.04
N LEU A 366 -11.15 -43.64 9.83
CA LEU A 366 -10.90 -44.31 8.56
C LEU A 366 -9.56 -43.80 8.02
N ARG A 367 -8.55 -44.67 8.01
CA ARG A 367 -7.23 -44.37 7.45
C ARG A 367 -7.30 -44.38 5.93
N LEU A 368 -7.03 -43.25 5.31
CA LEU A 368 -7.00 -43.17 3.85
C LEU A 368 -5.65 -43.67 3.31
N PRO A 369 -5.62 -44.27 2.11
CA PRO A 369 -4.36 -44.63 1.46
C PRO A 369 -3.48 -43.40 1.27
N ALA A 370 -2.17 -43.56 1.47
CA ALA A 370 -1.18 -42.50 1.29
C ALA A 370 -1.09 -41.96 -0.17
N ALA A 371 -1.72 -42.63 -1.13
CA ALA A 371 -1.65 -42.32 -2.56
C ALA A 371 -2.13 -40.91 -2.94
N SER A 372 -2.99 -40.27 -2.13
CA SER A 372 -3.47 -38.90 -2.37
C SER A 372 -2.65 -37.81 -1.67
N GLY A 373 -1.59 -38.16 -0.93
CA GLY A 373 -0.85 -37.26 -0.04
C GLY A 373 -1.63 -36.84 1.21
N TRP A 374 -2.94 -36.61 1.10
CA TRP A 374 -3.84 -36.33 2.22
C TRP A 374 -3.85 -37.44 3.27
N GLY A 375 -3.83 -38.71 2.82
CA GLY A 375 -3.76 -39.87 3.70
C GLY A 375 -2.44 -40.03 4.48
N LEU A 376 -1.41 -39.20 4.19
CA LEU A 376 -0.15 -39.20 4.96
C LEU A 376 -0.28 -38.44 6.28
N SER A 377 -1.13 -37.41 6.34
CA SER A 377 -1.22 -36.51 7.49
C SER A 377 -2.62 -36.44 8.11
N ARG A 378 -3.64 -36.99 7.44
CA ARG A 378 -5.04 -36.90 7.87
C ARG A 378 -5.81 -38.20 7.74
N ASP A 379 -6.42 -38.59 8.85
CA ASP A 379 -7.46 -39.62 8.91
C ASP A 379 -8.85 -38.99 8.77
N LEU A 380 -9.81 -39.71 8.20
CA LEU A 380 -11.22 -39.29 8.19
C LEU A 380 -11.94 -39.82 9.43
N ILE A 381 -12.87 -39.04 9.95
CA ILE A 381 -13.81 -39.56 10.96
C ILE A 381 -14.68 -40.64 10.28
N LYS A 382 -14.76 -41.82 10.88
CA LYS A 382 -15.59 -42.91 10.40
C LYS A 382 -17.06 -42.45 10.37
N PRO A 383 -17.76 -42.50 9.23
CA PRO A 383 -19.16 -42.13 9.17
C PRO A 383 -20.00 -42.96 10.16
N PRO A 384 -20.90 -42.35 10.94
CA PRO A 384 -21.73 -43.09 11.88
C PRO A 384 -22.72 -43.98 11.11
N VAL A 385 -22.97 -45.19 11.62
CA VAL A 385 -23.91 -46.13 10.97
C VAL A 385 -25.34 -45.61 10.96
N ARG A 386 -25.67 -44.75 11.93
CA ARG A 386 -26.93 -43.99 11.94
C ARG A 386 -26.63 -42.56 11.54
N PRO A 387 -27.11 -42.08 10.38
CA PRO A 387 -27.01 -40.68 10.00
C PRO A 387 -27.72 -39.77 11.01
N LEU A 388 -27.28 -38.53 11.11
CA LEU A 388 -27.84 -37.52 12.04
C LEU A 388 -29.36 -37.40 11.92
N ARG A 389 -29.91 -37.45 10.70
CA ARG A 389 -31.36 -37.37 10.47
C ARG A 389 -32.14 -38.55 11.05
N ASP A 390 -31.59 -39.76 10.96
CA ASP A 390 -32.23 -40.95 11.53
C ASP A 390 -32.13 -40.94 13.06
N TRP A 391 -31.00 -40.45 13.60
CA TRP A 391 -30.83 -40.21 15.03
C TRP A 391 -31.77 -39.12 15.56
N MET A 392 -31.90 -37.99 14.85
CA MET A 392 -32.84 -36.91 15.17
C MET A 392 -34.29 -37.37 15.06
N ALA A 393 -34.66 -38.19 14.08
CA ALA A 393 -36.00 -38.75 13.97
C ALA A 393 -36.34 -39.71 15.13
N GLN A 394 -35.33 -40.37 15.72
CA GLN A 394 -35.48 -41.15 16.95
C GLN A 394 -35.59 -40.26 18.19
N GLN A 395 -34.80 -39.19 18.28
CA GLN A 395 -34.81 -38.22 19.38
C GLN A 395 -36.05 -37.31 19.38
N GLY A 396 -36.56 -36.90 18.22
CA GLY A 396 -37.76 -36.10 18.06
C GLY A 396 -39.07 -36.82 18.41
N ARG A 397 -39.01 -38.14 18.64
CA ARG A 397 -40.10 -38.89 19.30
C ARG A 397 -40.05 -38.80 20.84
N LEU A 398 -38.95 -38.31 21.42
CA LEU A 398 -38.74 -38.16 22.87
C LEU A 398 -38.89 -36.69 23.35
N THR A 399 -38.93 -35.70 22.45
CA THR A 399 -39.08 -34.28 22.77
C THR A 399 -40.24 -33.64 22.01
N GLN A 400 -41.45 -34.14 22.24
CA GLN A 400 -42.69 -33.45 21.85
C GLN A 400 -43.31 -32.64 23.01
N GLN A 401 -42.56 -32.45 24.10
CA GLN A 401 -42.87 -31.47 25.14
C GLN A 401 -41.96 -30.25 24.98
N GLU A 402 -42.62 -29.15 24.60
CA GLU A 402 -42.22 -27.75 24.79
C GLU A 402 -40.88 -27.28 24.21
N ALA A 403 -40.95 -26.76 22.98
CA ALA A 403 -40.01 -25.75 22.51
C ALA A 403 -40.77 -24.67 21.72
N THR A 404 -41.50 -23.81 22.43
CA THR A 404 -41.84 -22.48 21.94
C THR A 404 -40.60 -21.60 22.07
N ALA A 405 -39.69 -21.70 21.11
CA ALA A 405 -38.62 -20.72 20.95
C ALA A 405 -39.10 -19.62 20.00
N PRO A 406 -38.98 -18.33 20.35
CA PRO A 406 -39.33 -17.25 19.43
C PRO A 406 -38.32 -17.26 18.27
N THR A 407 -38.80 -17.49 17.06
CA THR A 407 -38.05 -17.25 15.83
C THR A 407 -38.00 -15.75 15.59
N THR A 408 -37.07 -15.05 16.23
CA THR A 408 -36.59 -13.78 15.69
C THR A 408 -35.75 -14.10 14.46
N ARG A 409 -36.40 -14.03 13.29
CA ARG A 409 -35.67 -13.80 12.04
C ARG A 409 -34.91 -12.49 12.23
N VAL A 410 -33.60 -12.57 12.37
CA VAL A 410 -32.75 -11.44 12.02
C VAL A 410 -32.87 -11.35 10.51
N GLU A 411 -33.73 -10.44 10.04
CA GLU A 411 -33.63 -9.97 8.67
C GLU A 411 -32.21 -9.44 8.52
N ALA A 412 -31.44 -10.06 7.62
CA ALA A 412 -30.20 -9.48 7.18
C ALA A 412 -30.56 -8.09 6.65
N ALA A 413 -30.11 -7.05 7.35
CA ALA A 413 -30.28 -5.69 6.88
C ALA A 413 -29.72 -5.64 5.45
N SER A 414 -30.60 -5.36 4.49
CA SER A 414 -30.17 -4.97 3.16
C SER A 414 -29.14 -3.86 3.34
N PRO A 415 -27.96 -3.92 2.70
CA PRO A 415 -27.02 -2.82 2.78
C PRO A 415 -27.74 -1.60 2.22
N SER A 416 -28.07 -0.66 3.10
CA SER A 416 -28.62 0.62 2.70
C SER A 416 -27.57 1.27 1.81
N SER A 417 -27.90 1.47 0.54
CA SER A 417 -27.09 2.16 -0.48
C SER A 417 -26.78 3.62 -0.16
N ASP A 418 -27.15 4.10 1.03
CA ASP A 418 -27.28 5.51 1.34
C ASP A 418 -26.31 5.97 2.44
N ILE A 419 -25.30 5.17 2.79
CA ILE A 419 -24.17 5.65 3.61
C ILE A 419 -23.10 6.19 2.66
N VAL A 420 -23.44 7.22 1.89
CA VAL A 420 -22.44 8.22 1.52
C VAL A 420 -22.30 9.08 2.77
N PRO A 421 -21.12 9.17 3.41
CA PRO A 421 -20.90 10.15 4.45
C PRO A 421 -21.21 11.51 3.82
N GLN A 422 -22.35 12.09 4.15
CA GLN A 422 -22.60 13.47 3.77
C GLN A 422 -21.51 14.29 4.45
N PRO A 423 -20.78 15.16 3.72
CA PRO A 423 -19.80 16.01 4.34
C PRO A 423 -20.51 16.81 5.41
N HIS A 424 -20.22 16.50 6.68
CA HIS A 424 -20.70 17.27 7.80
C HIS A 424 -20.08 18.66 7.65
N LYS A 425 -20.83 19.58 7.04
CA LYS A 425 -20.65 21.02 7.25
C LYS A 425 -20.99 21.31 8.71
N ALA A 426 -20.11 20.90 9.61
CA ALA A 426 -20.10 21.39 10.96
C ALA A 426 -19.30 22.70 10.95
N ASN A 427 -19.93 23.79 11.40
CA ASN A 427 -19.20 24.95 11.92
C ASN A 427 -18.48 24.48 13.19
N ILE A 428 -17.39 23.72 13.04
CA ILE A 428 -16.56 23.30 14.15
C ILE A 428 -15.78 24.54 14.58
N PRO A 429 -15.88 24.96 15.85
CA PRO A 429 -15.11 26.09 16.35
C PRO A 429 -13.60 25.91 16.10
N ALA A 430 -12.90 26.99 15.76
CA ALA A 430 -11.49 26.95 15.39
C ALA A 430 -10.59 26.38 16.51
N ASP A 431 -10.95 26.64 17.77
CA ASP A 431 -10.30 26.09 18.96
C ASP A 431 -10.43 24.56 19.04
N GLN A 432 -11.58 24.00 18.65
CA GLN A 432 -11.77 22.55 18.59
C GLN A 432 -11.00 21.91 17.44
N LEU A 433 -10.92 22.59 16.29
CA LEU A 433 -10.10 22.14 15.16
C LEU A 433 -8.62 22.15 15.51
N LEU A 434 -8.14 23.22 16.16
CA LEU A 434 -6.77 23.31 16.65
C LEU A 434 -6.48 22.20 17.67
N ALA A 435 -7.34 22.04 18.69
CA ALA A 435 -7.17 21.01 19.71
C ALA A 435 -7.09 19.60 19.10
N ARG A 436 -7.95 19.32 18.10
CA ARG A 436 -7.94 18.05 17.38
C ARG A 436 -6.65 17.89 16.56
N PHE A 437 -6.25 18.90 15.81
CA PHE A 437 -5.00 18.89 15.05
C PHE A 437 -3.78 18.63 15.96
N VAL A 438 -3.68 19.33 17.09
CA VAL A 438 -2.60 19.13 18.08
C VAL A 438 -2.61 17.70 18.61
N GLN A 439 -3.77 17.17 18.98
CA GLN A 439 -3.89 15.79 19.47
C GLN A 439 -3.37 14.78 18.44
N GLU A 440 -3.80 14.90 17.19
CA GLU A 440 -3.45 13.96 16.13
C GLU A 440 -1.97 14.03 15.75
N LEU A 441 -1.45 15.25 15.53
CA LEU A 441 -0.04 15.41 15.16
C LEU A 441 0.90 15.00 16.29
N THR A 442 0.54 15.28 17.56
CA THR A 442 1.30 14.84 18.73
C THR A 442 1.29 13.31 18.87
N ALA A 443 0.15 12.66 18.60
CA ALA A 443 0.06 11.19 18.60
C ALA A 443 0.97 10.54 17.54
N LEU A 444 1.30 11.27 16.48
CA LEU A 444 2.26 10.86 15.45
C LEU A 444 3.71 11.20 15.80
N GLY A 445 3.99 11.90 16.90
CA GLY A 445 5.33 12.33 17.30
C GLY A 445 5.77 13.68 16.72
N GLY A 446 4.86 14.45 16.11
CA GLY A 446 5.08 15.86 15.83
C GLY A 446 4.91 16.72 17.08
N GLN A 447 5.45 17.94 17.05
CA GLN A 447 5.35 18.90 18.14
C GLN A 447 4.57 20.13 17.65
N VAL A 448 3.66 20.65 18.48
CA VAL A 448 2.88 21.85 18.15
C VAL A 448 3.07 22.90 19.22
N THR A 449 3.43 24.11 18.81
CA THR A 449 3.61 25.27 19.68
C THR A 449 2.69 26.39 19.22
N ALA A 450 1.91 26.97 20.13
CA ALA A 450 1.10 28.15 19.84
C ALA A 450 1.95 29.43 20.01
N CYS A 451 1.76 30.38 19.10
CA CYS A 451 2.43 31.68 19.09
C CYS A 451 1.39 32.78 18.90
N SER A 452 1.49 33.86 19.67
CA SER A 452 0.61 35.02 19.52
C SER A 452 1.17 36.10 18.59
N SER A 453 2.47 36.07 18.29
CA SER A 453 3.11 37.11 17.47
C SER A 453 4.34 36.60 16.72
N VAL A 454 4.71 37.32 15.64
CA VAL A 454 5.90 37.01 14.83
C VAL A 454 7.22 37.10 15.61
N PRO A 455 7.46 38.09 16.49
CA PRO A 455 8.67 38.12 17.30
C PRO A 455 8.76 36.93 18.28
N GLN A 456 7.65 36.54 18.91
CA GLN A 456 7.61 35.37 19.78
C GLN A 456 7.92 34.09 18.99
N LEU A 457 7.31 33.94 17.80
CA LEU A 457 7.57 32.84 16.89
C LEU A 457 9.06 32.76 16.51
N ALA A 458 9.68 33.88 16.15
CA ALA A 458 11.10 33.93 15.79
C ALA A 458 12.01 33.52 16.94
N ILE A 459 11.74 33.98 18.17
CA ILE A 459 12.47 33.59 19.38
C ILE A 459 12.38 32.07 19.60
N GLN A 460 11.17 31.50 19.52
CA GLN A 460 10.96 30.08 19.76
C GLN A 460 11.61 29.21 18.68
N ILE A 461 11.55 29.61 17.42
CA ILE A 461 12.27 28.93 16.34
C ILE A 461 13.79 29.01 16.60
N ALA A 462 14.32 30.17 16.97
CA ALA A 462 15.74 30.34 17.24
C ALA A 462 16.21 29.51 18.45
N ASP A 463 15.40 29.40 19.51
CA ASP A 463 15.66 28.53 20.66
C ASP A 463 15.66 27.04 20.26
N LEU A 464 14.72 26.63 19.42
CA LEU A 464 14.69 25.27 18.88
C LEU A 464 15.96 24.97 18.09
N LEU A 465 16.36 25.87 17.17
CA LEU A 465 17.57 25.70 16.36
C LEU A 465 18.84 25.66 17.24
N ARG A 466 18.95 26.54 18.24
CA ARG A 466 20.06 26.53 19.22
C ARG A 466 20.14 25.23 20.00
N SER A 467 19.01 24.65 20.40
CA SER A 467 19.01 23.37 21.12
C SER A 467 19.50 22.18 20.27
N HIS A 468 19.50 22.34 18.94
CA HIS A 468 19.99 21.35 17.97
C HIS A 468 21.39 21.66 17.41
N ASP A 469 22.03 22.74 17.89
CA ASP A 469 23.30 23.26 17.36
C ASP A 469 23.19 23.57 15.85
N ILE A 470 22.12 24.26 15.46
CA ILE A 470 21.83 24.66 14.08
C ILE A 470 21.77 26.19 14.01
N ASP A 471 22.55 26.77 13.10
CA ASP A 471 22.57 28.21 12.80
C ASP A 471 22.06 28.55 11.40
N THR A 472 21.84 27.53 10.56
CA THR A 472 21.51 27.68 9.14
C THR A 472 20.19 26.99 8.82
N LEU A 473 19.31 27.69 8.12
CA LEU A 473 17.94 27.30 7.84
C LEU A 473 17.64 27.34 6.34
N LEU A 474 17.10 26.24 5.82
CA LEU A 474 16.59 26.17 4.46
C LEU A 474 15.14 26.66 4.44
N SER A 475 14.89 27.88 3.97
CA SER A 475 13.62 28.57 4.17
C SER A 475 12.81 28.75 2.89
N TRP A 476 11.49 28.84 3.05
CA TRP A 476 10.61 29.46 2.05
C TRP A 476 10.76 30.99 2.05
N GLU A 477 10.46 31.58 0.90
CA GLU A 477 10.37 33.02 0.63
C GLU A 477 9.03 33.32 -0.06
N SER A 478 7.93 32.83 0.51
CA SER A 478 6.58 32.95 -0.06
C SER A 478 5.63 33.72 0.86
N GLY A 479 4.48 34.16 0.32
CA GLY A 479 3.48 34.92 1.06
C GLY A 479 2.77 34.16 2.19
N GLU A 480 2.90 32.82 2.25
CA GLU A 480 2.45 32.01 3.39
C GLU A 480 3.31 32.21 4.64
N MET A 481 4.54 32.73 4.47
CA MET A 481 5.39 33.06 5.60
C MET A 481 4.88 34.35 6.27
N PRO A 482 4.78 34.40 7.60
CA PRO A 482 4.40 35.64 8.29
C PRO A 482 5.35 36.79 7.92
N ALA A 483 4.77 37.96 7.65
CA ALA A 483 5.54 39.15 7.32
C ALA A 483 6.54 39.48 8.44
N GLY A 484 7.78 39.78 8.07
CA GLY A 484 8.85 40.11 9.03
C GLY A 484 9.56 38.91 9.67
N LEU A 485 9.01 37.69 9.62
CA LEU A 485 9.60 36.52 10.29
C LEU A 485 11.04 36.25 9.86
N LEU A 486 11.32 36.32 8.56
CA LEU A 486 12.67 36.08 8.05
C LEU A 486 13.69 37.10 8.56
N ALA A 487 13.28 38.38 8.67
CA ALA A 487 14.15 39.44 9.20
C ALA A 487 14.39 39.28 10.70
N GLU A 488 13.36 38.90 11.46
CA GLU A 488 13.49 38.60 12.90
C GLU A 488 14.42 37.40 13.15
N LEU A 489 14.31 36.34 12.34
CA LEU A 489 15.22 35.18 12.44
C LEU A 489 16.68 35.58 12.15
N GLN A 490 16.91 36.44 11.16
CA GLN A 490 18.24 36.97 10.88
C GLN A 490 18.78 37.85 12.02
N ALA A 491 17.92 38.60 12.72
CA ALA A 491 18.29 39.36 13.91
C ALA A 491 18.70 38.47 15.10
N HIS A 492 18.32 37.19 15.07
CA HIS A 492 18.73 36.15 16.01
C HIS A 492 19.90 35.29 15.51
N ASP A 493 20.72 35.82 14.59
CA ASP A 493 21.91 35.18 14.02
C ASP A 493 21.63 33.89 13.22
N ILE A 494 20.39 33.68 12.74
CA ILE A 494 20.04 32.55 11.89
C ILE A 494 20.32 32.87 10.41
N GLN A 495 21.16 32.06 9.78
CA GLN A 495 21.50 32.17 8.37
C GLN A 495 20.43 31.52 7.49
N LEU A 496 19.76 32.32 6.66
CA LEU A 496 18.76 31.81 5.73
C LEU A 496 19.40 31.37 4.40
N ARG A 497 18.90 30.27 3.84
CA ARG A 497 19.21 29.76 2.50
C ARG A 497 17.92 29.43 1.77
N PHE A 498 17.88 29.74 0.48
CA PHE A 498 16.68 29.60 -0.37
C PHE A 498 16.92 28.68 -1.58
N ALA A 499 18.06 28.00 -1.61
CA ALA A 499 18.43 27.03 -2.63
C ALA A 499 18.74 25.69 -1.96
N ALA A 500 18.43 24.60 -2.65
CA ALA A 500 18.62 23.25 -2.13
C ALA A 500 20.08 23.02 -1.72
N ASP A 501 20.28 22.67 -0.46
CA ASP A 501 21.57 22.27 0.09
C ASP A 501 21.36 21.05 1.00
N PRO A 502 21.94 19.88 0.65
CA PRO A 502 21.74 18.65 1.40
C PRO A 502 22.44 18.63 2.77
N GLN A 503 23.32 19.59 3.07
CA GLN A 503 24.04 19.71 4.33
C GLN A 503 23.22 20.44 5.40
N ILE A 504 22.21 21.22 5.00
CA ILE A 504 21.37 21.96 5.93
C ILE A 504 20.46 21.00 6.69
N ARG A 505 20.48 21.11 8.02
CA ARG A 505 19.81 20.19 8.94
C ARG A 505 18.39 20.61 9.35
N ALA A 506 18.03 21.88 9.20
CA ALA A 506 16.69 22.38 9.47
C ALA A 506 16.07 23.10 8.27
N GLY A 507 14.80 22.84 8.01
CA GLY A 507 14.03 23.53 6.98
C GLY A 507 12.79 24.20 7.52
N LEU A 508 12.48 25.38 7.02
CA LEU A 508 11.35 26.20 7.40
C LEU A 508 10.39 26.37 6.23
N THR A 509 9.12 26.02 6.45
CA THR A 509 8.05 26.16 5.46
C THR A 509 6.85 26.90 6.06
N GLY A 510 6.06 27.54 5.20
CA GLY A 510 4.67 27.83 5.52
C GLY A 510 3.80 26.57 5.33
N ALA A 511 2.52 26.69 5.65
CA ALA A 511 1.49 25.72 5.30
C ALA A 511 0.28 26.46 4.71
N LEU A 512 -0.25 25.96 3.59
CA LEU A 512 -1.48 26.50 2.99
C LEU A 512 -2.68 26.26 3.90
N ALA A 513 -2.73 25.06 4.48
CA ALA A 513 -3.79 24.58 5.33
C ALA A 513 -3.28 23.41 6.18
N ALA A 514 -4.12 22.96 7.11
CA ALA A 514 -3.94 21.70 7.80
C ALA A 514 -5.25 20.91 7.89
N VAL A 515 -5.17 19.60 8.11
CA VAL A 515 -6.31 18.72 8.32
C VAL A 515 -6.36 18.30 9.80
N ALA A 516 -7.42 18.70 10.50
CA ALA A 516 -7.58 18.42 11.92
C ALA A 516 -7.70 16.91 12.20
N GLU A 517 -8.52 16.16 11.45
CA GLU A 517 -8.84 14.75 11.78
C GLU A 517 -7.64 13.79 11.76
N SER A 518 -6.58 14.17 11.04
CA SER A 518 -5.39 13.36 10.78
C SER A 518 -4.09 14.03 11.21
N GLY A 519 -4.09 15.30 11.65
CA GLY A 519 -2.87 16.01 12.02
C GLY A 519 -1.94 16.27 10.83
N THR A 520 -2.51 16.63 9.67
CA THR A 520 -1.76 16.70 8.39
C THR A 520 -1.55 18.13 7.95
N LEU A 521 -0.33 18.49 7.54
CA LEU A 521 0.00 19.78 6.92
C LEU A 521 -0.17 19.73 5.40
N VAL A 522 -0.55 20.84 4.77
CA VAL A 522 -0.73 20.96 3.32
C VAL A 522 0.28 21.95 2.74
N LEU A 523 1.24 21.44 1.96
CA LEU A 523 2.34 22.23 1.40
C LEU A 523 2.31 22.17 -0.15
N PRO A 524 1.68 23.16 -0.82
CA PRO A 524 1.73 23.28 -2.27
C PRO A 524 3.09 23.85 -2.73
N ALA A 525 3.60 23.35 -3.86
CA ALA A 525 4.70 23.98 -4.58
C ALA A 525 4.27 25.33 -5.16
N GLY A 526 5.25 26.20 -5.41
CA GLY A 526 5.03 27.53 -5.97
C GLY A 526 6.29 28.39 -5.91
N PRO A 527 6.23 29.63 -6.45
CA PRO A 527 7.35 30.56 -6.36
C PRO A 527 7.79 30.78 -4.91
N GLY A 528 9.10 30.70 -4.65
CA GLY A 528 9.68 30.84 -3.30
C GLY A 528 9.38 29.68 -2.34
N ARG A 529 8.68 28.61 -2.76
CA ARG A 529 8.32 27.46 -1.92
C ARG A 529 9.19 26.26 -2.25
N LEU A 530 10.35 26.19 -1.61
CA LEU A 530 11.31 25.12 -1.81
C LEU A 530 10.79 23.80 -1.22
N GLN A 531 10.49 22.82 -2.07
CA GLN A 531 9.93 21.53 -1.64
C GLN A 531 10.92 20.76 -0.77
N VAL A 532 12.22 20.87 -1.05
CA VAL A 532 13.25 20.16 -0.29
C VAL A 532 13.36 20.63 1.17
N ALA A 533 12.84 21.80 1.52
CA ALA A 533 12.86 22.32 2.90
C ALA A 533 12.06 21.43 3.88
N SER A 534 11.01 20.75 3.41
CA SER A 534 10.24 19.79 4.21
C SER A 534 10.61 18.32 3.95
N LEU A 535 11.78 18.08 3.35
CA LEU A 535 12.15 16.76 2.84
C LEU A 535 13.60 16.38 3.13
N LEU A 536 14.58 17.22 2.78
CA LEU A 536 15.98 16.92 3.02
C LEU A 536 16.34 17.11 4.51
N PRO A 537 16.04 18.25 5.15
CA PRO A 537 16.44 18.49 6.54
C PRO A 537 16.04 17.38 7.53
N GLU A 538 16.81 17.25 8.60
CA GLU A 538 16.50 16.36 9.73
C GLU A 538 15.34 16.90 10.57
N VAL A 539 15.25 18.23 10.65
CA VAL A 539 14.20 18.96 11.38
C VAL A 539 13.37 19.75 10.37
N HIS A 540 12.06 19.48 10.33
CA HIS A 540 11.10 20.28 9.56
C HIS A 540 10.30 21.18 10.49
N ILE A 541 10.41 22.48 10.26
CA ILE A 541 9.67 23.51 10.96
C ILE A 541 8.60 24.04 10.00
N ALA A 542 7.34 23.97 10.41
CA ALA A 542 6.22 24.51 9.64
C ALA A 542 5.52 25.63 10.42
N VAL A 543 5.22 26.73 9.75
CA VAL A 543 4.37 27.79 10.29
C VAL A 543 2.98 27.65 9.70
N LEU A 544 1.97 27.58 10.57
CA LEU A 544 0.58 27.36 10.22
C LEU A 544 -0.27 28.45 10.87
N ARG A 545 -1.23 29.04 10.14
CA ARG A 545 -2.21 29.92 10.77
C ARG A 545 -3.34 29.06 11.35
N THR A 546 -3.75 29.36 12.58
CA THR A 546 -4.84 28.62 13.24
C THR A 546 -6.13 28.64 12.42
N ALA A 547 -6.39 29.72 11.68
CA ALA A 547 -7.56 29.88 10.82
C ALA A 547 -7.57 28.96 9.57
N ASP A 548 -6.42 28.42 9.15
CA ASP A 548 -6.30 27.57 7.96
C ASP A 548 -6.43 26.07 8.28
N ILE A 549 -6.81 25.72 9.52
CA ILE A 549 -7.07 24.34 9.91
C ILE A 549 -8.48 23.95 9.43
N LEU A 550 -8.55 22.98 8.53
CA LEU A 550 -9.78 22.42 7.99
C LEU A 550 -10.15 21.10 8.68
N PRO A 551 -11.44 20.74 8.75
CA PRO A 551 -11.88 19.53 9.45
C PRO A 551 -11.37 18.24 8.82
N THR A 552 -11.56 18.07 7.51
CA THR A 552 -11.37 16.80 6.81
C THR A 552 -10.42 16.90 5.63
N LEU A 553 -9.87 15.75 5.22
CA LEU A 553 -9.06 15.65 4.00
C LEU A 553 -9.85 16.07 2.74
N ALA A 554 -11.14 15.72 2.67
CA ALA A 554 -11.99 16.10 1.55
C ALA A 554 -12.13 17.63 1.41
N ASP A 555 -12.17 18.37 2.52
CA ASP A 555 -12.22 19.84 2.49
C ASP A 555 -10.95 20.45 1.89
N VAL A 556 -9.78 19.91 2.24
CA VAL A 556 -8.50 20.32 1.66
C VAL A 556 -8.44 20.01 0.17
N LEU A 557 -8.83 18.79 -0.25
CA LEU A 557 -8.74 18.39 -1.66
C LEU A 557 -9.68 19.18 -2.60
N ARG A 558 -10.67 19.88 -2.04
CA ARG A 558 -11.54 20.80 -2.78
C ARG A 558 -10.93 22.18 -3.03
N LEU A 559 -9.83 22.53 -2.37
CA LEU A 559 -9.18 23.83 -2.56
C LEU A 559 -8.60 23.93 -3.98
N ASP A 560 -8.94 25.01 -4.70
CA ASP A 560 -8.47 25.24 -6.07
C ASP A 560 -6.93 25.27 -6.16
N THR A 561 -6.26 25.74 -5.11
CA THR A 561 -4.79 25.75 -5.02
C THR A 561 -4.19 24.36 -5.19
N ILE A 562 -4.87 23.29 -4.75
CA ILE A 562 -4.40 21.91 -4.92
C ILE A 562 -4.34 21.52 -6.40
N ARG A 563 -5.34 21.92 -7.19
CA ARG A 563 -5.39 21.68 -8.64
C ARG A 563 -4.41 22.59 -9.39
N GLN A 564 -4.21 23.79 -8.87
CA GLN A 564 -3.35 24.78 -9.50
C GLN A 564 -1.87 24.56 -9.22
N ALA A 565 -1.45 24.00 -8.08
CA ALA A 565 -0.04 23.76 -7.79
C ALA A 565 0.56 22.72 -8.76
N SER A 566 1.87 22.78 -9.05
CA SER A 566 2.54 21.72 -9.81
C SER A 566 2.56 20.41 -9.04
N VAL A 567 2.84 20.50 -7.74
CA VAL A 567 2.81 19.42 -6.75
C VAL A 567 2.21 19.96 -5.45
N THR A 568 1.38 19.18 -4.77
CA THR A 568 1.04 19.41 -3.36
C THR A 568 1.49 18.23 -2.53
N THR A 569 2.22 18.49 -1.45
CA THR A 569 2.57 17.47 -0.45
C THR A 569 1.70 17.63 0.79
N LEU A 570 1.07 16.54 1.20
CA LEU A 570 0.47 16.39 2.52
C LEU A 570 1.49 15.70 3.45
N ILE A 571 1.73 16.28 4.62
CA ILE A 571 2.71 15.78 5.60
C ILE A 571 2.03 15.46 6.93
N THR A 572 2.03 14.18 7.33
CA THR A 572 1.34 13.64 8.50
C THR A 572 2.37 13.13 9.52
N GLY A 573 3.13 14.05 10.11
CA GLY A 573 4.18 13.77 11.10
C GLY A 573 5.57 13.44 10.50
N PRO A 574 6.52 12.97 11.34
CA PRO A 574 7.88 12.66 10.91
C PRO A 574 7.97 11.38 10.06
N SER A 575 9.01 11.35 9.20
CA SER A 575 9.36 10.19 8.36
C SER A 575 9.57 8.96 9.22
N ARG A 576 8.99 7.82 8.82
CA ARG A 576 9.12 6.57 9.58
C ARG A 576 9.08 5.34 8.70
N THR A 577 9.78 4.29 9.13
CA THR A 577 9.76 2.97 8.49
C THR A 577 9.81 1.86 9.53
N ALA A 578 9.38 0.67 9.14
CA ALA A 578 9.43 -0.53 9.97
C ALA A 578 9.94 -1.74 9.17
N ASP A 579 10.78 -1.50 8.16
CA ASP A 579 11.24 -2.55 7.24
C ASP A 579 12.19 -3.58 7.88
N ILE A 580 12.81 -3.25 9.02
CA ILE A 580 13.69 -4.15 9.77
C ILE A 580 12.93 -4.67 10.99
N GLU A 581 12.56 -5.96 10.97
CA GLU A 581 11.85 -6.66 12.05
C GLU A 581 10.57 -5.97 12.56
N MET A 582 9.89 -5.19 11.71
CA MET A 582 8.73 -4.39 12.12
C MET A 582 9.01 -3.40 13.26
N THR A 583 10.29 -3.09 13.50
CA THR A 583 10.70 -2.11 14.52
C THR A 583 10.64 -0.72 13.91
N LEU A 584 9.75 0.11 14.45
CA LEU A 584 9.56 1.47 13.96
C LEU A 584 10.83 2.31 14.19
N THR A 585 11.36 2.87 13.10
CA THR A 585 12.50 3.77 13.11
C THR A 585 12.11 5.09 12.43
N ILE A 586 12.55 6.21 13.02
CA ILE A 586 12.19 7.56 12.59
C ILE A 586 13.36 8.18 11.83
N GLY A 587 13.05 8.93 10.77
CA GLY A 587 14.03 9.76 10.07
C GLY A 587 14.96 9.03 9.09
N VAL A 588 14.53 7.94 8.46
CA VAL A 588 15.36 7.23 7.45
C VAL A 588 15.54 8.09 6.20
N HIS A 589 14.47 8.36 5.46
CA HIS A 589 14.50 9.24 4.30
C HIS A 589 13.60 10.47 4.50
N GLY A 590 13.97 11.40 5.37
CA GLY A 590 13.18 12.61 5.58
C GLY A 590 13.44 13.26 6.95
N PRO A 591 12.66 14.28 7.32
CA PRO A 591 12.71 14.84 8.66
C PRO A 591 12.37 13.77 9.71
N GLY A 592 13.25 13.63 10.69
CA GLY A 592 13.00 12.83 11.89
C GLY A 592 12.17 13.60 12.92
N GLU A 593 12.16 14.93 12.81
CA GLU A 593 11.39 15.81 13.67
C GLU A 593 10.51 16.75 12.84
N VAL A 594 9.27 16.95 13.30
CA VAL A 594 8.31 17.89 12.72
C VAL A 594 7.79 18.79 13.82
N HIS A 595 8.06 20.09 13.69
CA HIS A 595 7.66 21.13 14.62
C HIS A 595 6.72 22.08 13.91
N VAL A 596 5.50 22.25 14.43
CA VAL A 596 4.48 23.14 13.88
C VAL A 596 4.26 24.29 14.84
N PHE A 597 4.48 25.50 14.34
CA PHE A 597 4.17 26.71 15.07
C PHE A 597 2.84 27.28 14.55
N CYS A 598 1.81 27.22 15.39
CA CYS A 598 0.51 27.77 15.10
C CYS A 598 0.48 29.26 15.47
N LEU A 599 0.37 30.12 14.47
CA LEU A 599 0.21 31.55 14.66
C LEU A 599 -1.29 31.86 14.71
N ASP A 600 -1.73 32.45 15.83
CA ASP A 600 -3.07 33.00 15.91
C ASP A 600 -3.16 34.23 15.02
N SER A 601 -4.26 34.34 14.29
CA SER A 601 -4.56 35.56 13.54
C SER A 601 -4.92 36.66 14.54
N GLU A 602 -3.96 37.52 14.91
CA GLU A 602 -4.27 38.83 15.48
C GLU A 602 -4.52 39.83 14.34
N GLU A 603 -5.74 40.37 14.35
CA GLU A 603 -6.33 41.57 13.70
C GLU A 603 -6.07 41.88 12.21
#